data_AF-A0A2A4B6E9-F1
#
_entry.id   AF-A0A2A4B6E9-F1
#
_cell.length_a   1.000
_cell.length_b   1.000
_cell.length_c   1.000
_cell.angle_alpha   90.00
_cell.angle_beta   90.00
_cell.angle_gamma   90.00
#
_symmetry.space_group_name_H-M   'P 1'
#
loop_
_entity.id
_entity.type
_entity.pdbx_description
1 polymer ?
#
loop_
_entity_poly.entity_id
_entity_poly.type
_entity_poly.pdbx_seq_one_letter_code
_entity_poly.pdbx_strand_id
1 'polypeptide(L)'
;MGQWLVPDPQCTLWCLGRCRRRRPVPRRQALESRAVSEPRNAIKLENGDTLTDESAEVARIWVTDGAGSSVWIDAAVLEDPTVFGYLMGDTIRHAARAYAQAWDLDEDEALQRIVDGTFSELRDQIGDLDTIEEGKLN
;
A
#
# COMPACT_ATOMS: atom_id res chain seq x y z
N MET A 1 44.16 32.34 52.53
CA MET A 1 42.67 32.35 52.44
C MET A 1 42.29 31.76 51.09
N GLY A 2 42.16 30.43 51.03
CA GLY A 2 41.88 29.70 49.79
C GLY A 2 40.37 29.55 49.58
N GLN A 3 39.90 29.89 48.38
CA GLN A 3 38.51 29.76 47.97
C GLN A 3 38.18 28.27 47.78
N TRP A 4 37.13 27.82 48.46
CA TRP A 4 36.56 26.49 48.33
C TRP A 4 35.57 26.49 47.16
N LEU A 5 35.82 25.63 46.17
CA LEU A 5 34.87 25.28 45.12
C LEU A 5 33.67 24.58 45.77
N VAL A 6 32.47 25.12 45.56
CA VAL A 6 31.21 24.46 45.92
C VAL A 6 30.83 23.49 44.79
N PRO A 7 30.52 22.20 45.06
CA PRO A 7 30.03 21.29 44.04
C PRO A 7 28.53 21.49 43.77
N ASP A 8 28.16 21.45 42.49
CA ASP A 8 26.80 21.44 41.96
C ASP A 8 26.05 20.12 42.32
N PRO A 9 24.85 20.13 42.94
CA PRO A 9 24.24 18.94 43.51
C PRO A 9 23.19 18.24 42.63
N GLN A 10 23.30 18.23 41.29
CA GLN A 10 22.32 17.52 40.44
C GLN A 10 22.89 16.70 39.27
N CYS A 11 23.98 15.96 39.49
CA CYS A 11 24.36 14.89 38.55
C CYS A 11 25.11 13.74 39.24
N THR A 12 24.36 12.84 39.86
CA THR A 12 24.84 11.49 40.20
C THR A 12 23.78 10.48 39.75
N LEU A 13 24.03 9.88 38.58
CA LEU A 13 24.43 8.48 38.40
C LEU A 13 23.36 7.44 38.79
N TRP A 14 23.06 6.55 37.84
CA TRP A 14 22.79 5.10 37.94
C TRP A 14 21.67 4.67 36.97
N CYS A 15 22.03 4.49 35.70
CA CYS A 15 21.47 3.43 34.84
C CYS A 15 22.45 3.19 33.68
N LEU A 16 23.42 2.32 33.96
CA LEU A 16 24.27 1.69 32.97
C LEU A 16 23.41 0.84 32.02
N GLY A 17 23.48 1.09 30.71
CA GLY A 17 23.17 0.09 29.69
C GLY A 17 22.07 0.45 28.68
N ARG A 18 22.50 0.65 27.42
CA ARG A 18 21.69 0.74 26.19
C ARG A 18 20.82 1.99 26.01
N CYS A 19 21.48 3.14 25.95
CA CYS A 19 21.02 4.20 25.07
C CYS A 19 21.25 3.75 23.61
N ARG A 20 20.23 3.12 22.99
CA ARG A 20 20.27 2.81 21.54
C ARG A 20 20.33 4.15 20.80
N ARG A 21 21.54 4.58 20.41
CA ARG A 21 21.70 5.61 19.39
C ARG A 21 20.90 5.15 18.18
N ARG A 22 19.80 5.83 17.85
CA ARG A 22 19.09 5.63 16.58
C ARG A 22 20.13 5.89 15.49
N ARG A 23 20.55 4.84 14.80
CA ARG A 23 21.42 4.99 13.63
C ARG A 23 20.64 5.82 12.61
N PRO A 24 21.22 6.87 12.00
CA PRO A 24 20.58 7.50 10.86
C PRO A 24 20.36 6.42 9.79
N VAL A 25 19.11 6.29 9.33
CA VAL A 25 18.78 5.43 8.19
C VAL A 25 19.62 5.95 7.02
N PRO A 26 20.45 5.10 6.36
CA PRO A 26 21.18 5.55 5.20
C PRO A 26 20.16 5.99 4.15
N ARG A 27 20.24 7.27 3.77
CA ARG A 27 19.48 7.88 2.68
C ARG A 27 19.63 6.94 1.49
N ARG A 28 18.56 6.24 1.09
CA ARG A 28 18.53 5.37 -0.10
C ARG A 28 19.20 6.19 -1.20
N GLN A 29 20.38 5.76 -1.64
CA GLN A 29 20.95 6.28 -2.88
C GLN A 29 19.84 6.14 -3.91
N ALA A 30 19.47 7.25 -4.53
CA ALA A 30 18.56 7.27 -5.64
C ALA A 30 19.17 6.34 -6.70
N LEU A 31 18.67 5.10 -6.74
CA LEU A 31 18.69 4.32 -7.95
C LEU A 31 17.91 5.17 -8.93
N GLU A 32 18.62 5.84 -9.83
CA GLU A 32 18.03 6.38 -11.04
C GLU A 32 17.25 5.23 -11.66
N SER A 33 15.94 5.23 -11.43
CA SER A 33 15.05 4.23 -11.96
C SER A 33 15.10 4.42 -13.46
N ARG A 34 15.77 3.49 -14.13
CA ARG A 34 15.61 3.27 -15.56
C ARG A 34 14.11 3.30 -15.80
N ALA A 35 13.61 4.35 -16.46
CA ALA A 35 12.17 4.56 -16.61
C ALA A 35 11.57 3.29 -17.18
N VAL A 36 10.90 2.52 -16.32
CA VAL A 36 10.16 1.35 -16.76
C VAL A 36 9.01 1.95 -17.53
N SER A 37 9.04 1.81 -18.85
CA SER A 37 7.91 2.21 -19.69
C SER A 37 6.68 1.52 -19.13
N GLU A 38 5.63 2.29 -18.86
CA GLU A 38 4.40 1.72 -18.30
C GLU A 38 3.93 0.53 -19.15
N PRO A 39 3.43 -0.55 -18.53
CA PRO A 39 2.96 -1.70 -19.27
C PRO A 39 1.82 -1.32 -20.23
N ARG A 40 1.63 -2.14 -21.26
CA ARG A 40 0.60 -1.91 -22.28
C ARG A 40 -0.78 -1.71 -21.62
N ASN A 41 -1.52 -0.71 -22.10
CA ASN A 41 -2.84 -0.34 -21.59
C ASN A 41 -2.88 0.11 -20.12
N ALA A 42 -1.76 0.63 -19.58
CA ALA A 42 -1.81 1.38 -18.33
C ALA A 42 -2.95 2.41 -18.38
N ILE A 43 -3.83 2.36 -17.39
CA ILE A 43 -4.90 3.35 -17.26
C ILE A 43 -4.20 4.69 -17.03
N LYS A 44 -4.31 5.57 -18.02
CA LYS A 44 -3.74 6.89 -17.94
C LYS A 44 -4.67 7.75 -17.10
N LEU A 45 -4.08 8.47 -16.16
CA LEU A 45 -4.75 9.60 -15.53
C LEU A 45 -4.85 10.68 -16.61
N GLU A 46 -6.06 10.93 -17.12
CA GLU A 46 -6.27 11.94 -18.16
C GLU A 46 -6.44 13.31 -17.51
N ASN A 47 -6.14 14.36 -18.28
CA ASN A 47 -6.28 15.74 -17.82
C ASN A 47 -7.76 16.06 -17.56
N GLY A 48 -8.21 15.87 -16.33
CA GLY A 48 -9.61 16.00 -15.92
C GLY A 48 -9.94 15.22 -14.64
N ASP A 49 -9.13 14.22 -14.28
CA ASP A 49 -9.26 13.54 -13.00
C ASP A 49 -8.92 14.49 -11.84
N THR A 50 -9.80 14.58 -10.83
CA THR A 50 -9.61 15.46 -9.67
C THR A 50 -8.65 14.82 -8.67
N LEU A 51 -7.44 14.50 -9.11
CA LEU A 51 -6.35 14.14 -8.21
C LEU A 51 -5.59 15.42 -7.86
N THR A 52 -5.45 15.66 -6.56
CA THR A 52 -4.70 16.79 -6.01
C THR A 52 -3.33 16.32 -5.52
N ASP A 53 -2.48 17.25 -5.08
CA ASP A 53 -1.22 16.93 -4.41
C ASP A 53 -1.41 16.16 -3.08
N GLU A 54 -2.65 16.03 -2.60
CA GLU A 54 -3.03 15.23 -1.42
C GLU A 54 -3.47 13.80 -1.78
N SER A 55 -3.57 13.48 -3.08
CA SER A 55 -3.93 12.15 -3.55
C SER A 55 -2.72 11.22 -3.54
N ALA A 56 -2.92 9.96 -3.15
CA ALA A 56 -1.87 8.94 -3.13
C ALA A 56 -2.35 7.65 -3.81
N GLU A 57 -1.45 6.99 -4.55
CA GLU A 57 -1.70 5.67 -5.12
C GLU A 57 -1.62 4.62 -4.01
N VAL A 58 -2.73 3.93 -3.74
CA VAL A 58 -2.83 2.91 -2.67
C VAL A 58 -2.56 1.51 -3.20
N ALA A 59 -3.05 1.21 -4.40
CA ALA A 59 -2.98 -0.11 -4.99
C ALA A 59 -2.73 -0.02 -6.49
N ARG A 60 -1.88 -0.92 -7.00
CA ARG A 60 -1.64 -1.12 -8.43
C ARG A 60 -1.84 -2.59 -8.75
N ILE A 61 -2.78 -2.88 -9.63
CA ILE A 61 -3.21 -4.25 -9.96
C ILE A 61 -3.05 -4.47 -11.46
N TRP A 62 -2.43 -5.59 -11.83
CA TRP A 62 -2.22 -6.00 -13.21
C TRP A 62 -2.67 -7.44 -13.42
N VAL A 63 -3.21 -7.72 -14.61
CA VAL A 63 -3.49 -9.07 -15.08
C VAL A 63 -2.49 -9.40 -16.17
N THR A 64 -1.82 -10.54 -16.04
CA THR A 64 -0.94 -11.10 -17.06
C THR A 64 -1.63 -12.31 -17.68
N ASP A 65 -1.82 -12.28 -18.99
CA ASP A 65 -2.48 -13.36 -19.73
C ASP A 65 -1.82 -14.71 -19.44
N GLY A 66 -2.62 -15.66 -18.96
CA GLY A 66 -2.17 -17.01 -18.57
C GLY A 66 -1.28 -17.11 -17.32
N ALA A 67 -0.93 -16.01 -16.65
CA ALA A 67 -0.02 -16.01 -15.50
C ALA A 67 -0.63 -15.50 -14.19
N GLY A 68 -1.88 -15.00 -14.21
CA GLY A 68 -2.58 -14.55 -13.00
C GLY A 68 -2.51 -13.04 -12.80
N SER A 69 -2.52 -12.61 -11.54
CA SER A 69 -2.50 -11.19 -11.17
C SER A 69 -1.26 -10.79 -10.38
N SER A 70 -0.78 -9.57 -10.62
CA SER A 70 0.28 -8.93 -9.84
C SER A 70 -0.32 -7.74 -9.10
N VAL A 71 -0.20 -7.74 -7.77
CA VAL A 71 -0.82 -6.74 -6.89
C VAL A 71 0.26 -6.10 -6.01
N TRP A 72 0.32 -4.77 -6.05
CA TRP A 72 1.14 -3.97 -5.13
C TRP A 72 0.23 -3.11 -4.28
N ILE A 73 0.40 -3.18 -2.96
CA ILE A 73 -0.35 -2.39 -1.98
C ILE A 73 0.64 -1.56 -1.16
N ASP A 74 0.42 -0.24 -1.07
CA ASP A 74 1.12 0.60 -0.10
C ASP A 74 0.29 0.73 1.17
N ALA A 75 0.51 -0.18 2.11
CA ALA A 75 -0.19 -0.19 3.39
C ALA A 75 0.10 1.04 4.26
N ALA A 76 1.21 1.76 4.02
CA ALA A 76 1.56 2.95 4.80
C ALA A 76 0.67 4.15 4.46
N VAL A 77 0.04 4.17 3.27
CA VAL A 77 -0.88 5.24 2.86
C VAL A 77 -2.19 5.19 3.63
N LEU A 78 -2.71 4.00 3.94
CA LEU A 78 -4.02 3.85 4.58
C LEU A 78 -3.98 3.74 6.10
N GLU A 79 -2.84 3.33 6.68
CA GLU A 79 -2.59 3.12 8.12
C GLU A 79 -3.49 2.10 8.86
N ASP A 80 -4.79 2.05 8.54
CA ASP A 80 -5.81 1.14 9.09
C ASP A 80 -6.33 0.18 8.00
N PRO A 81 -6.20 -1.15 8.19
CA PRO A 81 -6.71 -2.14 7.22
C PRO A 81 -8.23 -2.07 7.00
N THR A 82 -8.99 -1.53 7.95
CA THR A 82 -10.44 -1.31 7.79
C THR A 82 -10.72 -0.34 6.64
N VAL A 83 -9.88 0.69 6.49
CA VAL A 83 -9.99 1.66 5.39
C VAL A 83 -9.73 1.00 4.05
N PHE A 84 -8.80 0.05 3.98
CA PHE A 84 -8.62 -0.75 2.76
C PHE A 84 -9.87 -1.56 2.43
N GLY A 85 -10.55 -2.11 3.44
CA GLY A 85 -11.85 -2.77 3.27
C GLY A 85 -12.92 -1.85 2.67
N TYR A 86 -13.01 -0.61 3.14
CA TYR A 86 -13.93 0.39 2.57
C TYR A 86 -13.58 0.72 1.11
N LEU A 87 -12.28 0.92 0.81
CA LEU A 87 -11.80 1.16 -0.54
C LEU A 87 -12.16 0.01 -1.50
N MET A 88 -12.05 -1.24 -1.05
CA MET A 88 -12.47 -2.39 -1.86
C MET A 88 -13.97 -2.40 -2.11
N GLY A 89 -14.80 -2.03 -1.12
CA GLY A 89 -16.24 -1.87 -1.30
C GLY A 89 -16.60 -0.85 -2.38
N ASP A 90 -15.95 0.32 -2.33
CA ASP A 90 -16.15 1.38 -3.32
C ASP A 90 -15.67 0.94 -4.72
N THR A 91 -14.53 0.26 -4.79
CA THR A 91 -13.96 -0.27 -6.04
C THR A 91 -14.91 -1.27 -6.69
N ILE A 92 -15.48 -2.20 -5.92
CA ILE A 92 -16.44 -3.21 -6.41
C ILE A 92 -17.69 -2.53 -6.98
N ARG A 93 -18.21 -1.48 -6.33
CA ARG A 93 -19.36 -0.72 -6.83
C ARG A 93 -19.06 -0.01 -8.14
N HIS A 94 -17.89 0.62 -8.27
CA HIS A 94 -17.47 1.23 -9.53
C HIS A 94 -17.26 0.19 -10.62
N ALA A 95 -16.70 -0.98 -10.28
CA ALA A 95 -16.54 -2.08 -11.22
C ALA A 95 -17.89 -2.56 -11.74
N ALA A 96 -18.90 -2.77 -10.89
CA ALA A 96 -20.24 -3.18 -11.31
C ALA A 96 -20.81 -2.24 -12.38
N ARG A 97 -20.74 -0.93 -12.14
CA ARG A 97 -21.18 0.09 -13.09
C ARG A 97 -20.37 0.09 -14.39
N ALA A 98 -19.05 -0.13 -14.32
CA ALA A 98 -18.21 -0.23 -15.50
C ALA A 98 -18.54 -1.47 -16.34
N TYR A 99 -18.78 -2.63 -15.70
CA TYR A 99 -19.16 -3.87 -16.38
C TYR A 99 -20.55 -3.78 -17.01
N ALA A 100 -21.51 -3.16 -16.31
CA ALA A 100 -22.84 -2.88 -16.86
C ALA A 100 -22.76 -2.12 -18.19
N GLN A 101 -21.93 -1.06 -18.24
CA GLN A 101 -21.74 -0.25 -19.44
C GLN A 101 -20.97 -0.96 -20.54
N ALA A 102 -19.91 -1.71 -20.19
CA ALA A 102 -19.05 -2.35 -21.17
C ALA A 102 -19.68 -3.58 -21.82
N TRP A 103 -20.59 -4.26 -21.12
CA TRP A 103 -21.13 -5.57 -21.52
C TRP A 103 -22.65 -5.63 -21.64
N ASP A 104 -23.35 -4.49 -21.55
CA ASP A 104 -24.82 -4.41 -21.59
C ASP A 104 -25.49 -5.32 -20.54
N LEU A 105 -24.92 -5.32 -19.33
CA LEU A 105 -25.44 -6.05 -18.17
C LEU A 105 -26.25 -5.12 -17.27
N ASP A 106 -27.19 -5.67 -16.52
CA ASP A 106 -27.78 -4.96 -15.39
C ASP A 106 -26.70 -4.71 -14.30
N GLU A 107 -26.73 -3.54 -13.67
CA GLU A 107 -25.72 -3.15 -12.67
C GLU A 107 -25.80 -4.02 -11.41
N ASP A 108 -27.00 -4.40 -10.96
CA ASP A 108 -27.17 -5.27 -9.80
C ASP A 108 -26.73 -6.70 -10.13
N GLU A 109 -26.99 -7.17 -11.35
CA GLU A 109 -26.48 -8.45 -11.85
C GLU A 109 -24.94 -8.46 -11.89
N ALA A 110 -24.32 -7.40 -12.43
CA ALA A 110 -22.86 -7.27 -12.49
C ALA A 110 -22.26 -7.24 -11.07
N LEU A 111 -22.86 -6.47 -10.16
CA LEU A 111 -22.44 -6.41 -8.77
C LEU A 111 -22.50 -7.78 -8.10
N GLN A 112 -23.63 -8.49 -8.23
CA GLN A 112 -23.82 -9.80 -7.62
C GLN A 112 -22.73 -10.77 -8.08
N ARG A 113 -22.45 -10.81 -9.38
CA ARG A 113 -21.37 -11.65 -9.95
C ARG A 113 -19.99 -11.30 -9.41
N ILE A 114 -19.66 -10.01 -9.31
CA ILE A 114 -18.36 -9.56 -8.77
C ILE A 114 -18.23 -9.94 -7.30
N VAL A 115 -19.29 -9.73 -6.52
CA VAL A 115 -19.32 -10.06 -5.09
C VAL A 115 -19.17 -11.56 -4.87
N ASP A 116 -19.90 -12.38 -5.63
CA ASP A 116 -19.82 -13.84 -5.54
C ASP A 116 -18.41 -14.35 -5.88
N GLY A 117 -17.82 -13.84 -6.97
CA GLY A 117 -16.43 -14.16 -7.34
C GLY A 117 -15.42 -13.75 -6.27
N THR A 118 -15.57 -12.54 -5.72
CA THR A 118 -14.69 -12.02 -4.66
C THR A 118 -14.76 -12.89 -3.40
N PHE A 119 -15.95 -13.25 -2.93
CA PHE A 119 -16.11 -14.08 -1.75
C PHE A 119 -15.70 -15.55 -1.99
N SER A 120 -15.83 -16.07 -3.20
CA SER A 120 -15.27 -17.38 -3.55
C SER A 120 -13.76 -17.34 -3.40
N GLU A 121 -13.09 -16.38 -4.05
CA GLU A 121 -11.63 -16.28 -4.03
C GLU A 121 -11.09 -16.05 -2.60
N LEU A 122 -11.73 -15.17 -1.82
CA LEU A 122 -11.32 -14.94 -0.42
C LEU A 122 -11.47 -16.19 0.47
N ARG A 123 -12.36 -17.13 0.13
CA ARG A 123 -12.49 -18.40 0.84
C ARG A 123 -11.49 -19.43 0.35
N ASP A 124 -11.16 -19.42 -0.93
CA ASP A 124 -10.22 -20.38 -1.52
C ASP A 124 -8.76 -20.01 -1.19
N GLN A 125 -8.44 -18.71 -1.13
CA GLN A 125 -7.12 -18.18 -0.77
C GLN A 125 -6.83 -18.14 0.75
N ILE A 126 -7.44 -19.02 1.56
CA ILE A 126 -7.13 -19.13 2.99
C ILE A 126 -5.70 -19.71 3.24
N GLY A 127 -4.94 -20.03 2.18
CA GLY A 127 -3.55 -20.53 2.20
C GLY A 127 -2.48 -19.52 1.76
N ASP A 128 -1.31 -20.02 1.35
CA ASP A 128 -0.19 -19.17 0.87
C ASP A 128 -0.60 -18.35 -0.37
N LEU A 129 -0.22 -17.07 -0.37
CA LEU A 129 -0.42 -16.19 -1.52
C LEU A 129 0.57 -16.59 -2.62
N ASP A 130 0.08 -17.31 -3.63
CA ASP A 130 0.83 -17.57 -4.87
C ASP A 130 0.96 -16.26 -5.67
N THR A 131 1.93 -15.45 -5.28
CA THR A 131 2.34 -14.28 -6.04
C THR A 131 3.37 -14.71 -7.09
N ILE A 132 3.21 -14.21 -8.32
CA ILE A 132 4.19 -14.41 -9.41
C ILE A 132 5.59 -13.91 -9.00
N GLU A 133 5.63 -13.00 -8.03
CA GLU A 133 6.83 -12.42 -7.44
C GLU A 133 7.27 -13.24 -6.21
N GLU A 134 7.91 -14.39 -6.44
CA GLU A 134 8.53 -15.20 -5.38
C GLU A 134 9.36 -14.32 -4.41
N GLY A 135 8.83 -14.07 -3.21
CA GLY A 135 9.60 -13.55 -2.08
C GLY A 135 9.66 -12.03 -1.88
N LYS A 136 8.75 -11.23 -2.46
CA LYS A 136 8.62 -9.80 -2.09
C LYS A 136 7.19 -9.44 -1.70
N LEU A 137 6.80 -9.87 -0.50
CA LEU A 137 5.89 -9.07 0.30
C LEU A 137 6.70 -7.85 0.77
N ASN A 138 6.26 -6.64 0.39
CA ASN A 138 6.94 -5.39 0.78
C ASN A 138 7.07 -5.27 2.31
#